data_AF-A0A971L7U5-F1
#
_entry.id   AF-A0A971L7U5-F1
#
_cell.length_a   1.000
_cell.length_b   1.000
_cell.length_c   1.000
_cell.angle_alpha   90.00
_cell.angle_beta   90.00
_cell.angle_gamma   90.00
#
_symmetry.space_group_name_H-M   'P 1'
#
loop_
_entity.id
_entity.type
_entity.pdbx_description
1 polymer ?
#
loop_
_entity_poly.entity_id
_entity_poly.type
_entity_poly.pdbx_seq_one_letter_code
_entity_poly.pdbx_strand_id
1 'polypeptide(L)' 'MKKWLIAVIAAIFIVTLALSIIASGGHHEAGVAWWHHVPGFYIIIGFLGCIVLVLLPKWVGKEFLYRDDQYYEKGD' A
#
# COMPACT_ATOMS: atom_id res chain seq x y z
N MET A 1 -14.23 9.36 -13.95
CA MET A 1 -14.07 7.90 -14.11
C MET A 1 -13.19 7.21 -13.03
N LYS A 2 -12.80 7.88 -11.94
CA LYS A 2 -11.99 7.28 -10.85
C LYS A 2 -12.81 6.77 -9.64
N LYS A 3 -14.05 7.24 -9.50
CA LYS A 3 -14.92 6.93 -8.34
C LYS A 3 -15.28 5.43 -8.25
N TRP A 4 -15.47 4.77 -9.39
CA TRP A 4 -15.70 3.32 -9.47
C TRP A 4 -14.47 2.52 -9.05
N LEU A 5 -13.27 2.97 -9.43
CA LEU A 5 -12.03 2.33 -9.04
C LEU A 5 -11.80 2.42 -7.52
N ILE A 6 -12.11 3.58 -6.92
CA ILE A 6 -12.07 3.79 -5.47
C ILE A 6 -13.11 2.90 -4.76
N ALA A 7 -14.32 2.78 -5.30
CA ALA A 7 -15.36 1.93 -4.74
C ALA A 7 -14.98 0.44 -4.76
N VAL A 8 -14.37 -0.04 -5.85
CA VAL A 8 -13.89 -1.43 -5.98
C VAL A 8 -12.74 -1.69 -4.99
N ILE A 9 -11.79 -0.78 -4.88
CA ILE A 9 -10.69 -0.91 -3.92
C ILE A 9 -11.21 -0.91 -2.47
N ALA A 10 -12.16 -0.03 -2.15
CA ALA A 10 -12.78 0.01 -0.83
C ALA A 10 -13.55 -1.28 -0.52
N ALA A 11 -14.29 -1.82 -1.50
CA ALA A 11 -15.02 -3.08 -1.34
C ALA A 11 -14.08 -4.27 -1.10
N ILE A 12 -13.00 -4.38 -1.88
CA ILE A 12 -11.98 -5.43 -1.69
C ILE A 12 -11.32 -5.30 -0.31
N PHE A 13 -11.00 -4.08 0.12
CA PHE A 13 -10.43 -3.84 1.44
C PHE A 13 -11.37 -4.28 2.57
N ILE A 14 -12.65 -3.93 2.49
CA ILE A 14 -13.68 -4.32 3.46
C ILE A 14 -13.85 -5.85 3.50
N VAL A 15 -13.90 -6.51 2.35
CA VAL A 15 -14.02 -7.98 2.27
C VAL A 15 -12.81 -8.67 2.90
N THR A 16 -11.60 -8.18 2.61
CA THR A 16 -10.37 -8.76 3.15
C THR A 16 -10.30 -8.54 4.68
N LEU A 17 -10.74 -7.38 5.15
CA LEU A 17 -10.81 -7.05 6.58
C LEU A 17 -11.82 -7.95 7.32
N ALA A 18 -12.99 -8.21 6.71
CA ALA A 18 -13.98 -9.14 7.24
C ALA A 18 -13.44 -10.58 7.32
N LEU A 19 -12.78 -11.08 6.27
CA LEU A 19 -12.14 -12.40 6.26
C LEU A 19 -11.06 -12.52 7.36
N SER A 20 -10.31 -11.45 7.61
CA SER A 20 -9.26 -11.45 8.62
C SER A 20 -9.79 -11.52 10.05
N ILE A 21 -10.89 -10.83 10.35
CA ILE A 21 -11.56 -10.92 11.65
C ILE A 21 -12.01 -12.36 11.89
N ILE A 22 -12.61 -13.00 10.88
CA ILE A 22 -13.07 -14.40 10.98
C ILE A 22 -11.88 -15.36 11.19
N ALA A 23 -10.79 -15.18 10.45
CA ALA A 23 -9.60 -16.04 10.55
C ALA A 23 -8.80 -15.84 11.85
N SER A 24 -8.92 -14.68 12.51
CA SER A 24 -8.20 -14.36 13.73
C SER A 24 -8.69 -15.09 14.99
N GLY A 25 -9.85 -15.76 14.94
CA GLY A 25 -10.41 -16.49 16.08
C GLY A 25 -9.65 -17.76 16.49
N GLY A 26 -8.67 -18.24 15.71
CA GLY A 26 -8.09 -19.58 15.87
C GLY A 26 -6.65 -19.71 16.39
N HIS A 27 -5.82 -18.66 16.38
CA HIS A 27 -4.37 -18.83 16.58
C HIS A 27 -3.90 -18.21 17.91
N HIS A 28 -4.04 -18.97 18.99
CA HIS A 28 -3.39 -18.71 20.28
C HIS A 28 -1.95 -19.23 20.22
N GLU A 29 -1.05 -18.50 19.58
CA GLU A 29 0.38 -18.82 19.59
C GLU A 29 1.05 -17.93 20.65
N ALA A 30 1.49 -18.52 21.76
CA ALA A 30 2.15 -17.80 22.84
C ALA A 30 3.54 -17.32 22.39
N GLY A 31 3.72 -16.00 22.23
CA GLY A 31 5.01 -15.38 21.89
C GLY A 31 4.98 -14.37 20.74
N VAL A 32 3.83 -14.22 20.07
CA VAL A 32 3.70 -13.27 18.97
C VAL A 32 3.39 -11.86 19.48
N ALA A 33 4.09 -10.89 18.91
CA ALA A 33 4.00 -9.48 19.28
C ALA A 33 2.55 -8.99 19.33
N TRP A 34 2.29 -8.05 20.25
CA TRP A 34 0.95 -7.54 20.63
C TRP A 34 0.04 -7.15 19.45
N TRP A 35 0.61 -6.80 18.30
CA TRP A 35 -0.13 -6.46 17.09
C TRP A 35 -0.84 -7.65 16.43
N HIS A 36 -0.51 -8.90 16.77
CA HIS A 36 -1.25 -10.08 16.30
C HIS A 36 -2.66 -10.19 16.87
N HIS A 37 -2.91 -9.59 18.03
CA HIS A 37 -4.24 -9.53 18.63
C HIS A 37 -5.16 -8.54 17.91
N VAL A 38 -4.60 -7.65 17.08
CA VAL A 38 -5.38 -6.67 16.32
C VAL A 38 -5.90 -7.34 15.05
N PRO A 39 -7.20 -7.63 14.95
CA PRO A 39 -7.75 -8.27 13.76
C PRO A 39 -7.59 -7.34 12.55
N GLY A 40 -7.16 -7.90 11.42
CA GLY A 40 -6.93 -7.12 10.20
C GLY A 40 -5.59 -6.38 10.13
N PHE A 41 -4.73 -6.42 11.17
CA PHE A 41 -3.45 -5.69 11.19
C PHE A 41 -2.60 -5.95 9.93
N TYR A 42 -2.39 -7.21 9.57
CA TYR A 42 -1.58 -7.60 8.42
C TYR A 42 -2.07 -7.05 7.09
N ILE A 43 -3.38 -7.00 6.89
CA ILE A 43 -3.97 -6.49 5.65
C ILE A 43 -3.90 -4.97 5.61
N ILE A 44 -4.15 -4.30 6.73
CA ILE A 44 -4.05 -2.84 6.81
C ILE A 44 -2.61 -2.41 6.51
N ILE A 45 -1.63 -3.00 7.17
CA ILE A 45 -0.21 -2.67 6.97
C ILE A 45 0.26 -3.09 5.58
N GLY A 46 -0.13 -4.26 5.08
CA GLY A 46 0.21 -4.73 3.74
C GLY A 46 -0.39 -3.82 2.64
N PHE A 47 -1.65 -3.42 2.79
CA PHE A 47 -2.31 -2.51 1.86
C PHE A 47 -1.69 -1.11 1.88
N LEU A 48 -1.38 -0.59 3.08
CA LEU A 48 -0.66 0.66 3.24
C LEU A 48 0.73 0.58 2.60
N GLY A 49 1.42 -0.55 2.76
CA GLY A 49 2.68 -0.85 2.09
C GLY A 49 2.56 -0.79 0.57
N CYS A 50 1.52 -1.37 -0.02
CA CYS A 50 1.26 -1.28 -1.46
C CYS A 50 1.03 0.17 -1.92
N ILE A 51 0.27 0.97 -1.16
CA ILE A 51 0.07 2.41 -1.47
C ILE A 51 1.41 3.13 -1.45
N VAL A 52 2.21 2.92 -0.41
CA VAL A 52 3.53 3.52 -0.25
C VAL A 52 4.44 3.15 -1.42
N LEU A 53 4.47 1.87 -1.82
CA LEU A 53 5.25 1.40 -2.98
C LEU A 53 4.82 2.02 -4.32
N VAL A 54 3.56 2.40 -4.48
CA VAL A 54 3.08 3.06 -5.71
C VAL A 54 3.32 4.57 -5.69
N LEU A 55 3.23 5.21 -4.52
CA LEU A 55 3.33 6.66 -4.38
C LEU A 55 4.77 7.14 -4.19
N LEU A 56 5.60 6.41 -3.45
CA LEU A 56 7.01 6.77 -3.24
C LEU A 56 7.77 6.95 -4.55
N PRO A 57 7.72 6.02 -5.52
CA PRO A 57 8.47 6.16 -6.77
C PRO A 57 8.00 7.34 -7.61
N LYS A 58 6.71 7.69 -7.54
CA LYS A 58 6.18 8.88 -8.24
C LYS A 58 6.70 10.17 -7.65
N TRP A 59 6.88 10.21 -6.33
CA TRP A 59 7.43 11.37 -5.64
C TRP A 59 8.94 11.46 -5.86
N VAL A 60 9.66 10.37 -5.64
CA VAL A 60 11.12 10.28 -5.86
C VAL A 60 11.49 10.53 -7.32
N GLY A 61 10.75 9.96 -8.27
CA GLY A 61 11.01 10.19 -9.69
C GLY A 61 10.74 11.62 -10.15
N LYS A 62 9.82 12.35 -9.50
CA LYS A 62 9.56 13.74 -9.85
C LYS A 62 10.64 14.69 -9.33
N GLU A 63 11.13 14.46 -8.11
CA GLU A 63 12.12 15.33 -7.48
C GLU A 63 13.56 15.01 -7.93
N PHE A 64 13.86 13.74 -8.22
CA PHE A 64 15.23 13.29 -8.45
C PHE A 64 15.56 12.89 -9.90
N LEU A 65 14.55 12.53 -10.71
CA LEU A 65 14.74 12.04 -12.09
C LEU A 65 14.30 13.04 -13.17
N TYR A 66 13.76 14.21 -12.82
CA TYR A 66 13.60 15.28 -13.79
C TYR A 66 14.99 15.82 -14.16
N ARG A 67 15.51 15.27 -15.25
CA ARG A 67 16.77 15.65 -15.88
C ARG A 67 16.54 16.92 -16.70
N ASP A 68 17.34 17.94 -16.41
CA ASP A 68 17.32 19.24 -17.07
C ASP A 68 17.39 19.11 -18.59
N ASP A 69 16.50 19.86 -19.25
CA ASP A 69 16.20 19.84 -20.68
C ASP A 69 17.42 20.13 -21.57
N GLN A 70 18.46 20.76 -20.99
CA GLN A 70 19.63 21.28 -21.71
C GLN A 70 20.71 20.23 -22.03
N TYR A 71 20.50 18.95 -21.67
CA TYR A 71 21.52 17.90 -21.86
C TYR A 71 21.83 17.56 -23.33
N TYR A 72 20.90 17.84 -24.26
CA TYR A 72 21.10 17.61 -25.70
C TYR A 72 21.42 18.90 -26.48
N GLU A 73 21.49 20.05 -25.80
CA GLU A 73 21.74 21.36 -26.43
C GLU A 73 23.23 21.75 -26.48
N LYS A 74 24.13 20.85 -26.05
CA LYS A 74 25.59 20.99 -26.27
C LYS A 74 26.03 19.99 -27.32
N GLY A 75 25.78 20.33 -28.58
CA GLY A 75 26.07 19.50 -29.74
C GLY A 75 26.41 20.36 -30.95
N ASP A 76 27.26 21.36 -30.74
CA ASP A 76 27.79 22.30 -31.73
C ASP A 76 29.26 22.60 -31.41
#